data_AF-A0A4Q6IFF7-F1
#
_entry.id   AF-A0A4Q6IFF7-F1
#
_cell.length_a   1.000
_cell.length_b   1.000
_cell.length_c   1.000
_cell.angle_alpha   90.00
_cell.angle_beta   90.00
_cell.angle_gamma   90.00
#
_symmetry.space_group_name_H-M   'P 1'
#
loop_
_entity.id
_entity.type
_entity.pdbx_description
1 polymer ?
#
loop_
_entity_poly.entity_id
_entity_poly.type
_entity_poly.pdbx_seq_one_letter_code
_entity_poly.pdbx_strand_id
1 'polypeptide(L)'
;MTSTDSAAQKPAKAPAKDPWDLPDVSGLVVGVLGGTGPQGKGLAYRLARAGQKVIIGSRATERAQAAAEELGYGVEGADNAECARRSDIVIVAVPWEGHGKTIESLREVLAGKLVVDCVNPLGFDKKGAYALKPEEGSAAEQAAALLPDARVTAAFHHLSAVLLQDPEIEEIDTDVMVLGEERADVEIVQALAGRIPGMRGIFAGRLRGAHQVESLVANLISVNRRYKAHAGLRVTDV
;
A
#
# COMPACT_ATOMS: atom_id res chain seq x y z
N MET A 1 49.87 12.02 44.40
CA MET A 1 49.22 11.15 43.41
C MET A 1 47.77 11.59 43.29
N THR A 2 47.47 12.49 42.36
CA THR A 2 46.10 12.90 42.05
C THR A 2 45.77 12.31 40.69
N SER A 3 44.96 11.24 40.68
CA SER A 3 44.45 10.62 39.46
C SER A 3 43.45 11.58 38.81
N THR A 4 43.83 12.16 37.68
CA THR A 4 42.91 12.86 36.78
C THR A 4 42.08 11.81 36.06
N ASP A 5 40.83 11.67 36.47
CA ASP A 5 39.84 10.84 35.81
C ASP A 5 39.39 11.56 34.52
N SER A 6 39.93 11.13 33.38
CA SER A 6 39.55 11.63 32.06
C SER A 6 38.25 10.94 31.66
N ALA A 7 37.11 11.52 32.03
CA ALA A 7 35.81 11.10 31.52
C ALA A 7 35.77 11.30 29.99
N ALA A 8 35.91 10.20 29.25
CA ALA A 8 35.76 10.19 27.80
C ALA A 8 34.35 10.66 27.43
N GLN A 9 34.29 11.79 26.71
CA GLN A 9 33.05 12.38 26.25
C GLN A 9 32.41 11.46 25.20
N LYS A 10 31.20 10.95 25.49
CA LYS A 10 30.45 10.13 24.53
C LYS A 10 30.20 10.96 23.26
N PRO A 11 30.39 10.39 22.05
CA PRO A 11 30.13 11.10 20.82
C PRO A 11 28.67 11.55 20.76
N ALA A 12 28.46 12.79 20.32
CA ALA A 12 27.11 13.34 20.14
C ALA A 12 26.31 12.47 19.18
N LYS A 13 25.08 12.13 19.56
CA LYS A 13 24.14 11.38 18.71
C LYS A 13 23.88 12.21 17.46
N ALA A 14 24.03 11.61 16.28
CA ALA A 14 23.69 12.26 15.02
C ALA A 14 22.24 12.80 15.08
N PRO A 15 21.96 13.96 14.45
CA PRO A 15 20.60 14.50 14.42
C PRO A 15 19.64 13.48 13.81
N ALA A 16 18.43 13.40 14.38
CA ALA A 16 17.40 12.50 13.85
C ALA A 16 17.02 12.96 12.44
N LYS A 17 16.98 12.03 11.48
CA LYS A 17 16.48 12.29 10.12
C LYS A 17 15.02 12.77 10.21
N ASP A 18 14.70 13.85 9.50
CA ASP A 18 13.33 14.37 9.36
C ASP A 18 12.41 13.25 8.80
N PRO A 19 11.30 12.89 9.48
CA PRO A 19 10.37 11.87 8.99
C PRO A 19 9.66 12.25 7.69
N TRP A 20 9.71 13.53 7.29
CA TRP A 20 9.10 14.04 6.05
C TRP A 20 10.09 14.16 4.88
N ASP A 21 11.38 13.95 5.14
CA ASP A 21 12.41 13.84 4.09
C ASP A 21 12.32 12.46 3.41
N LEU A 22 11.37 12.36 2.48
CA LEU A 22 11.02 11.17 1.74
C LEU A 22 11.78 11.09 0.40
N PRO A 23 12.13 9.86 -0.08
CA PRO A 23 12.85 9.68 -1.33
C PRO A 23 12.01 10.10 -2.55
N ASP A 24 12.69 10.51 -3.63
CA ASP A 24 12.04 10.68 -4.93
C ASP A 24 11.71 9.30 -5.54
N VAL A 25 10.42 9.09 -5.82
CA VAL A 25 9.87 7.86 -6.39
C VAL A 25 9.32 8.06 -7.80
N SER A 26 9.43 9.26 -8.38
CA SER A 26 8.83 9.62 -9.67
C SER A 26 9.32 8.77 -10.85
N GLY A 27 10.54 8.24 -10.75
CA GLY A 27 11.14 7.36 -11.77
C GLY A 27 10.72 5.89 -11.70
N LEU A 28 10.07 5.45 -10.62
CA LEU A 28 9.75 4.04 -10.40
C LEU A 28 8.54 3.58 -11.23
N VAL A 29 8.49 2.30 -11.57
CA VAL A 29 7.32 1.68 -12.21
C VAL A 29 6.47 0.97 -11.16
N VAL A 30 5.17 1.27 -11.13
CA VAL A 30 4.22 0.69 -10.19
C VAL A 30 3.32 -0.33 -10.88
N GLY A 31 3.41 -1.58 -10.46
CA GLY A 31 2.52 -2.65 -10.89
C GLY A 31 1.35 -2.80 -9.93
N VAL A 32 0.14 -3.02 -10.44
CA VAL A 32 -1.05 -3.28 -9.62
C VAL A 32 -1.63 -4.64 -9.97
N LEU A 33 -1.32 -5.66 -9.17
CA LEU A 33 -1.81 -7.03 -9.35
C LEU A 33 -3.29 -7.14 -9.03
N GLY A 34 -4.05 -7.82 -9.88
CA GLY A 34 -5.51 -7.80 -9.77
C GLY A 34 -6.12 -6.41 -10.02
N GLY A 35 -5.38 -5.53 -10.69
CA GLY A 35 -5.66 -4.10 -10.77
C GLY A 35 -6.91 -3.71 -11.56
N THR A 36 -7.64 -4.68 -12.12
CA THR A 36 -8.88 -4.44 -12.89
C THR A 36 -10.12 -4.23 -12.02
N GLY A 37 -10.01 -4.44 -10.70
CA GLY A 37 -11.06 -4.12 -9.73
C GLY A 37 -11.06 -2.64 -9.30
N PRO A 38 -12.09 -2.18 -8.56
CA PRO A 38 -12.24 -0.77 -8.19
C PRO A 38 -11.03 -0.17 -7.47
N GLN A 39 -10.48 -0.87 -6.48
CA GLN A 39 -9.31 -0.39 -5.74
C GLN A 39 -8.09 -0.24 -6.65
N GLY A 40 -7.82 -1.28 -7.45
CA GLY A 40 -6.68 -1.29 -8.36
C GLY A 40 -6.78 -0.23 -9.45
N LYS A 41 -7.96 -0.07 -10.07
CA LYS A 41 -8.23 0.99 -11.06
C LYS A 41 -8.07 2.37 -10.45
N GLY A 42 -8.60 2.58 -9.25
CA GLY A 42 -8.51 3.86 -8.55
C GLY A 42 -7.07 4.27 -8.22
N LEU A 43 -6.28 3.34 -7.67
CA LEU A 43 -4.86 3.57 -7.40
C LEU A 43 -4.09 3.82 -8.71
N ALA A 44 -4.32 3.00 -9.74
CA ALA A 44 -3.67 3.15 -11.03
C ALA A 44 -3.97 4.51 -11.67
N TYR A 45 -5.24 4.92 -11.67
CA TYR A 45 -5.69 6.22 -12.18
C TYR A 45 -5.00 7.38 -11.45
N ARG A 46 -5.02 7.39 -10.11
CA ARG A 46 -4.44 8.49 -9.33
C ARG A 46 -2.94 8.61 -9.50
N LEU A 47 -2.23 7.48 -9.46
CA LEU A 47 -0.78 7.45 -9.63
C LEU A 47 -0.39 7.87 -11.05
N ALA A 48 -1.08 7.38 -12.08
CA ALA A 48 -0.82 7.75 -13.47
C ALA A 48 -1.13 9.23 -13.75
N ARG A 49 -2.24 9.75 -13.20
CA ARG A 49 -2.59 11.19 -13.26
C ARG A 49 -1.53 12.05 -12.56
N ALA A 50 -0.84 11.53 -11.54
CA ALA A 50 0.30 12.16 -10.89
C ALA A 50 1.65 11.96 -11.64
N GLY A 51 1.62 11.39 -12.85
CA GLY A 51 2.79 11.18 -13.70
C GLY A 51 3.61 9.92 -13.39
N GLN A 52 3.11 9.03 -12.53
CA GLN A 52 3.76 7.74 -12.27
C GLN A 52 3.56 6.79 -13.44
N LYS A 53 4.57 5.99 -13.79
CA LYS A 53 4.40 4.87 -14.73
C LYS A 53 3.67 3.73 -14.03
N VAL A 54 2.54 3.30 -14.60
CA VAL A 54 1.68 2.28 -13.99
C VAL A 54 1.38 1.14 -14.97
N ILE A 55 1.45 -0.09 -14.46
CA ILE A 55 1.05 -1.31 -15.18
C ILE A 55 -0.05 -2.01 -14.37
N ILE A 56 -1.20 -2.26 -15.00
CA ILE A 56 -2.27 -3.08 -14.42
C ILE A 56 -2.01 -4.56 -14.75
N GLY A 57 -2.01 -5.39 -13.71
CA GLY A 57 -1.95 -6.85 -13.81
C GLY A 57 -3.34 -7.50 -13.74
N SER A 58 -3.56 -8.51 -14.56
CA SER A 58 -4.75 -9.37 -14.51
C SER A 58 -4.37 -10.83 -14.75
N ARG A 59 -5.27 -11.75 -14.43
CA ARG A 59 -5.17 -13.16 -14.90
C ARG A 59 -5.45 -13.29 -16.40
N ALA A 60 -6.12 -12.30 -16.98
CA ALA A 60 -6.49 -12.25 -18.38
C ALA A 60 -5.95 -10.94 -18.97
N THR A 61 -4.96 -11.03 -19.86
CA THR A 61 -4.19 -9.90 -20.39
C THR A 61 -5.09 -8.86 -21.06
N GLU A 62 -6.06 -9.29 -21.84
CA GLU A 62 -7.02 -8.45 -22.55
C GLU A 62 -7.87 -7.61 -21.58
N ARG A 63 -8.23 -8.17 -20.41
CA ARG A 63 -8.95 -7.45 -19.37
C ARG A 63 -8.07 -6.36 -18.73
N ALA A 64 -6.77 -6.60 -18.60
CA ALA A 64 -5.83 -5.60 -18.11
C ALA A 64 -5.66 -4.46 -19.11
N GLN A 65 -5.51 -4.79 -20.40
CA GLN A 65 -5.36 -3.83 -21.48
C GLN A 65 -6.61 -2.94 -21.62
N ALA A 66 -7.81 -3.54 -21.59
CA ALA A 66 -9.05 -2.77 -21.62
C ALA A 66 -9.19 -1.83 -20.42
N ALA A 67 -8.81 -2.28 -19.22
CA ALA A 67 -8.81 -1.42 -18.03
C ALA A 67 -7.78 -0.27 -18.16
N ALA A 68 -6.60 -0.54 -18.70
CA ALA A 68 -5.57 0.47 -18.92
C ALA A 68 -6.01 1.53 -19.95
N GLU A 69 -6.63 1.09 -21.06
CA GLU A 69 -7.19 1.99 -22.08
C GLU A 69 -8.31 2.87 -21.53
N GLU A 70 -9.22 2.30 -20.72
CA GLU A 70 -10.28 3.04 -20.04
C GLU A 70 -9.74 4.15 -19.12
N LEU A 71 -8.64 3.89 -18.41
CA LEU A 71 -8.03 4.88 -17.52
C LEU A 71 -7.27 5.97 -18.29
N GLY A 72 -6.60 5.63 -19.38
CA GLY A 72 -5.72 6.56 -20.10
C GLY A 72 -4.42 6.86 -19.35
N TYR A 73 -3.91 8.08 -19.44
CA TYR A 73 -2.67 8.56 -18.77
C TYR A 73 -1.41 7.70 -19.01
N GLY A 74 -1.37 6.93 -20.11
CA GLY A 74 -0.25 6.04 -20.40
C GLY A 74 -0.16 4.82 -19.47
N VAL A 75 -1.25 4.47 -18.78
CA VAL A 75 -1.34 3.20 -18.06
C VAL A 75 -1.22 2.05 -19.07
N GLU A 76 -0.47 1.02 -18.73
CA GLU A 76 -0.34 -0.20 -19.52
C GLU A 76 -1.07 -1.37 -18.85
N GLY A 77 -1.48 -2.37 -19.65
CA GLY A 77 -2.10 -3.59 -19.15
C GLY A 77 -1.31 -4.83 -19.55
N ALA A 78 -1.09 -5.75 -18.61
CA ALA A 78 -0.40 -7.01 -18.82
C ALA A 78 -1.00 -8.15 -17.97
N ASP A 79 -0.56 -9.39 -18.20
CA ASP A 79 -0.81 -10.44 -17.21
C ASP A 79 -0.07 -10.13 -15.90
N ASN A 80 -0.51 -10.73 -14.79
CA ASN A 80 0.05 -10.48 -13.46
C ASN A 80 1.57 -10.73 -13.38
N ALA A 81 2.09 -11.75 -14.06
CA ALA A 81 3.51 -12.08 -13.98
C ALA A 81 4.36 -11.07 -14.74
N GLU A 82 3.91 -10.64 -15.92
CA GLU A 82 4.58 -9.60 -16.69
C GLU A 82 4.49 -8.23 -16.03
N CYS A 83 3.33 -7.90 -15.46
CA CYS A 83 3.15 -6.72 -14.62
C CYS A 83 4.18 -6.70 -13.48
N ALA A 84 4.31 -7.80 -12.73
CA ALA A 84 5.28 -7.90 -11.64
C ALA A 84 6.74 -7.79 -12.12
N ARG A 85 7.11 -8.45 -13.22
CA ARG A 85 8.48 -8.39 -13.79
C ARG A 85 8.91 -6.97 -14.11
N ARG A 86 8.02 -6.21 -14.75
CA ARG A 86 8.28 -4.87 -15.27
C ARG A 86 8.19 -3.75 -14.22
N SER A 87 7.80 -4.08 -12.99
CA SER A 87 7.55 -3.10 -11.94
C SER A 87 8.65 -3.07 -10.89
N ASP A 88 8.96 -1.89 -10.35
CA ASP A 88 9.87 -1.72 -9.21
C ASP A 88 9.13 -1.94 -7.89
N ILE A 89 7.88 -1.46 -7.85
CA ILE A 89 6.94 -1.58 -6.74
C ILE A 89 5.71 -2.35 -7.23
N VAL A 90 5.25 -3.34 -6.47
CA VAL A 90 4.08 -4.14 -6.81
C VAL A 90 3.02 -4.01 -5.71
N ILE A 91 1.87 -3.42 -6.05
CA ILE A 91 0.69 -3.34 -5.19
C ILE A 91 -0.18 -4.58 -5.41
N VAL A 92 -0.54 -5.27 -4.34
CA VAL A 92 -1.43 -6.45 -4.37
C VAL A 92 -2.86 -6.01 -4.08
N ALA A 93 -3.71 -5.97 -5.12
CA ALA A 93 -5.09 -5.50 -5.06
C ALA A 93 -6.10 -6.59 -5.46
N VAL A 94 -5.90 -7.82 -4.96
CA VAL A 94 -6.80 -8.97 -5.19
C VAL A 94 -7.78 -9.17 -4.03
N PRO A 95 -8.93 -9.85 -4.25
CA PRO A 95 -9.77 -10.30 -3.14
C PRO A 95 -9.03 -11.24 -2.19
N TRP A 96 -9.41 -11.21 -0.91
CA TRP A 96 -8.79 -12.04 0.13
C TRP A 96 -8.79 -13.53 -0.20
N GLU A 97 -9.88 -14.06 -0.76
CA GLU A 97 -10.00 -15.47 -1.12
C GLU A 97 -8.98 -15.93 -2.17
N GLY A 98 -8.48 -14.99 -2.98
CA GLY A 98 -7.47 -15.23 -4.01
C GLY A 98 -6.07 -14.78 -3.62
N HIS A 99 -5.89 -14.18 -2.44
CA HIS A 99 -4.65 -13.54 -2.02
C HIS A 99 -3.46 -14.51 -2.04
N GLY A 100 -3.44 -15.47 -1.11
CA GLY A 100 -2.33 -16.42 -0.95
C GLY A 100 -1.95 -17.13 -2.25
N LYS A 101 -2.94 -17.67 -2.98
CA LYS A 101 -2.70 -18.35 -4.26
C LYS A 101 -2.06 -17.43 -5.32
N THR A 102 -2.49 -16.17 -5.39
CA THR A 102 -1.94 -15.22 -6.37
C THR A 102 -0.49 -14.91 -6.06
N ILE A 103 -0.18 -14.56 -4.81
CA ILE A 103 1.18 -14.17 -4.44
C ILE A 103 2.14 -15.35 -4.49
N GLU A 104 1.72 -16.54 -4.04
CA GLU A 104 2.54 -17.76 -4.09
C GLU A 104 2.91 -18.12 -5.53
N SER A 105 1.96 -18.00 -6.47
CA SER A 105 2.23 -18.25 -7.89
C SER A 105 3.22 -17.28 -8.55
N LEU A 106 3.47 -16.13 -7.91
CA LEU A 106 4.38 -15.09 -8.38
C LEU A 106 5.65 -14.99 -7.54
N ARG A 107 5.87 -15.91 -6.59
CA ARG A 107 6.96 -15.84 -5.61
C ARG A 107 8.32 -15.57 -6.24
N GLU A 108 8.69 -16.32 -7.27
CA GLU A 108 9.98 -16.16 -7.94
C GLU A 108 10.12 -14.79 -8.62
N VAL A 109 9.03 -14.27 -9.20
CA VAL A 109 9.02 -12.97 -9.90
C VAL A 109 9.07 -11.81 -8.91
N LEU A 110 8.51 -11.99 -7.71
CA LEU A 110 8.45 -10.97 -6.66
C LEU A 110 9.70 -10.94 -5.77
N ALA A 111 10.64 -11.87 -5.93
CA ALA A 111 11.89 -11.88 -5.18
C ALA A 111 12.65 -10.55 -5.35
N GLY A 112 13.05 -9.93 -4.23
CA GLY A 112 13.72 -8.63 -4.15
C GLY A 112 12.82 -7.40 -4.41
N LYS A 113 11.61 -7.59 -4.94
CA LYS A 113 10.68 -6.48 -5.22
C LYS A 113 10.10 -5.90 -3.94
N LEU A 114 9.74 -4.62 -3.99
CA LEU A 114 8.92 -4.00 -2.94
C LEU A 114 7.45 -4.36 -3.21
N VAL A 115 6.87 -5.15 -2.31
CA VAL A 115 5.47 -5.58 -2.39
C VAL A 115 4.67 -4.79 -1.36
N VAL A 116 3.61 -4.13 -1.82
CA VAL A 116 2.67 -3.37 -0.99
C VAL A 116 1.35 -4.12 -0.97
N ASP A 117 1.04 -4.73 0.17
CA ASP A 117 -0.26 -5.35 0.40
C ASP A 117 -1.30 -4.28 0.76
N CYS A 118 -2.45 -4.31 0.08
CA CYS A 118 -3.60 -3.48 0.39
C CYS A 118 -4.89 -4.29 0.56
N VAL A 119 -4.78 -5.60 0.80
CA VAL A 119 -5.90 -6.54 0.91
C VAL A 119 -6.49 -6.46 2.32
N ASN A 120 -7.83 -6.43 2.40
CA ASN A 120 -8.55 -6.43 3.67
C ASN A 120 -9.34 -7.75 3.80
N PRO A 121 -8.94 -8.66 4.72
CA PRO A 121 -9.72 -9.85 5.02
C PRO A 121 -11.03 -9.50 5.74
N LEU A 122 -12.12 -9.36 4.99
CA LEU A 122 -13.42 -8.93 5.53
C LEU A 122 -14.52 -9.95 5.22
N GLY A 123 -15.39 -10.18 6.21
CA GLY A 123 -16.66 -10.86 6.04
C GLY A 123 -17.83 -9.89 6.10
N PHE A 124 -18.98 -10.31 5.56
CA PHE A 124 -20.22 -9.53 5.59
C PHE A 124 -21.39 -10.42 6.00
N ASP A 125 -22.21 -9.94 6.94
CA ASP A 125 -23.46 -10.60 7.35
C ASP A 125 -24.61 -9.59 7.47
N LYS A 126 -25.74 -10.01 8.06
CA LYS A 126 -26.91 -9.13 8.27
C LYS A 126 -26.62 -7.95 9.20
N LYS A 127 -25.60 -8.02 10.06
CA LYS A 127 -25.20 -6.97 11.01
C LYS A 127 -24.19 -6.01 10.40
N GLY A 128 -23.45 -6.40 9.37
CA GLY A 128 -22.56 -5.53 8.62
C GLY A 128 -21.23 -6.19 8.26
N ALA A 129 -20.21 -5.34 8.05
CA ALA A 129 -18.84 -5.79 7.82
C ALA A 129 -18.18 -6.20 9.14
N TYR A 130 -17.34 -7.23 9.11
CA TYR A 130 -16.49 -7.64 10.22
C TYR A 130 -15.14 -8.14 9.69
N ALA A 131 -14.10 -8.07 10.52
CA ALA A 131 -12.77 -8.52 10.14
C ALA A 131 -12.63 -10.04 10.27
N LEU A 132 -11.96 -10.65 9.31
CA LEU A 132 -11.43 -12.01 9.40
C LEU A 132 -10.00 -11.92 9.91
N LYS A 133 -9.56 -12.92 10.70
CA LYS A 133 -8.18 -12.99 11.16
C LYS A 133 -7.46 -14.12 10.41
N PRO A 134 -6.50 -13.79 9.53
CA PRO A 134 -5.61 -14.79 8.92
C PRO A 134 -4.80 -15.55 9.97
N GLU A 135 -4.36 -16.77 9.63
CA GLU A 135 -3.58 -17.62 10.54
C GLU A 135 -2.23 -16.97 10.88
N GLU A 136 -1.60 -16.35 9.88
CA GLU A 136 -0.32 -15.64 10.00
C GLU A 136 -0.43 -14.32 10.78
N GLY A 137 -1.64 -13.88 11.11
CA GLY A 137 -1.94 -12.64 11.84
C GLY A 137 -2.74 -11.65 11.01
N SER A 138 -2.28 -11.38 9.79
CA SER A 138 -2.83 -10.38 8.85
C SER A 138 -2.60 -10.80 7.39
N ALA A 139 -3.23 -10.12 6.42
CA ALA A 139 -2.97 -10.38 5.00
C ALA A 139 -1.51 -10.07 4.65
N ALA A 140 -1.00 -8.94 5.14
CA ALA A 140 0.38 -8.56 4.92
C ALA A 140 1.40 -9.51 5.58
N GLU A 141 1.11 -10.06 6.77
CA GLU A 141 1.96 -11.09 7.39
C GLU A 141 1.92 -12.41 6.61
N GLN A 142 0.76 -12.79 6.05
CA GLN A 142 0.67 -13.92 5.12
C GLN A 142 1.51 -13.65 3.86
N ALA A 143 1.48 -12.43 3.32
CA ALA A 143 2.31 -12.06 2.19
C ALA A 143 3.81 -12.19 2.51
N ALA A 144 4.24 -11.71 3.66
CA ALA A 144 5.63 -11.86 4.12
C ALA A 144 6.04 -13.33 4.32
N ALA A 145 5.13 -14.17 4.84
CA ALA A 145 5.39 -15.60 5.02
C ALA A 145 5.55 -16.35 3.68
N LEU A 146 4.73 -16.01 2.68
CA LEU A 146 4.75 -16.64 1.36
C LEU A 146 5.86 -16.08 0.45
N LEU A 147 6.32 -14.85 0.71
CA LEU A 147 7.33 -14.13 -0.07
C LEU A 147 8.56 -13.75 0.77
N PRO A 148 9.31 -14.72 1.35
CA PRO A 148 10.41 -14.42 2.27
C PRO A 148 11.56 -13.64 1.61
N ASP A 149 11.68 -13.69 0.28
CA ASP A 149 12.69 -12.99 -0.49
C ASP A 149 12.21 -11.63 -1.01
N ALA A 150 10.95 -11.26 -0.79
CA ALA A 150 10.41 -9.95 -1.15
C ALA A 150 10.46 -8.97 0.03
N ARG A 151 10.39 -7.68 -0.27
CA ARG A 151 10.31 -6.61 0.74
C ARG A 151 8.86 -6.24 0.93
N VAL A 152 8.20 -6.79 1.95
CA VAL A 152 6.74 -6.64 2.15
C VAL A 152 6.41 -5.45 3.06
N THR A 153 5.46 -4.64 2.61
CA THR A 153 4.85 -3.52 3.33
C THR A 153 3.33 -3.59 3.22
N ALA A 154 2.61 -2.91 4.10
CA ALA A 154 1.15 -2.84 4.07
C ALA A 154 0.71 -1.37 4.00
N ALA A 155 -0.16 -1.03 3.05
CA ALA A 155 -0.67 0.34 2.87
C ALA A 155 -1.99 0.38 2.08
N PHE A 156 -2.59 1.57 1.95
CA PHE A 156 -3.77 1.84 1.10
C PHE A 156 -5.08 1.11 1.48
N HIS A 157 -5.11 0.37 2.60
CA HIS A 157 -6.25 -0.41 3.09
C HIS A 157 -7.58 0.35 3.15
N HIS A 158 -7.53 1.59 3.63
CA HIS A 158 -8.71 2.37 4.03
C HIS A 158 -9.18 3.37 2.97
N LEU A 159 -8.57 3.37 1.79
CA LEU A 159 -8.94 4.29 0.72
C LEU A 159 -10.29 3.92 0.10
N SER A 160 -11.08 4.94 -0.24
CA SER A 160 -12.33 4.74 -0.96
C SER A 160 -12.07 4.64 -2.46
N ALA A 161 -12.27 3.45 -3.04
CA ALA A 161 -12.18 3.24 -4.49
C ALA A 161 -13.10 4.17 -5.30
N VAL A 162 -14.22 4.62 -4.72
CA VAL A 162 -15.12 5.59 -5.35
C VAL A 162 -14.44 6.96 -5.48
N LEU A 163 -13.90 7.49 -4.37
CA LEU A 163 -13.19 8.77 -4.40
C LEU A 163 -11.95 8.70 -5.30
N LEU A 164 -11.23 7.56 -5.27
CA LEU A 164 -10.08 7.36 -6.13
C LEU A 164 -10.43 7.44 -7.61
N GLN A 165 -11.59 6.92 -8.04
CA GLN A 165 -12.00 6.89 -9.45
C GLN A 165 -12.74 8.14 -9.90
N ASP A 166 -13.16 9.02 -8.98
CA ASP A 166 -13.91 10.22 -9.32
C ASP A 166 -13.01 11.31 -9.93
N PRO A 167 -13.17 11.66 -11.22
CA PRO A 167 -12.34 12.65 -11.86
C PRO A 167 -12.58 14.08 -11.35
N GLU A 168 -13.75 14.36 -10.77
CA GLU A 168 -14.11 15.68 -10.23
C GLU A 168 -13.40 15.97 -8.90
N ILE A 169 -12.92 14.93 -8.21
CA ILE A 169 -12.14 15.09 -6.98
C ILE A 169 -10.69 15.37 -7.36
N GLU A 170 -10.21 16.56 -7.04
CA GLU A 170 -8.81 16.96 -7.26
C GLU A 170 -7.88 16.45 -6.15
N GLU A 171 -8.32 16.49 -4.90
CA GLU A 171 -7.54 16.10 -3.71
C GLU A 171 -8.34 15.14 -2.82
N ILE A 172 -7.64 14.19 -2.20
CA ILE A 172 -8.22 13.26 -1.22
C ILE A 172 -7.52 13.46 0.13
N ASP A 173 -8.19 14.20 1.01
CA ASP A 173 -7.72 14.57 2.34
C ASP A 173 -7.74 13.37 3.31
N THR A 174 -6.68 12.55 3.30
CA THR A 174 -6.54 11.37 4.17
C THR A 174 -5.07 10.99 4.39
N ASP A 175 -4.79 10.35 5.53
CA ASP A 175 -3.48 9.77 5.86
C ASP A 175 -3.46 8.29 5.51
N VAL A 176 -2.59 7.88 4.58
CA VAL A 176 -2.33 6.47 4.29
C VAL A 176 -1.42 5.91 5.38
N MET A 177 -1.93 4.96 6.16
CA MET A 177 -1.12 4.23 7.14
C MET A 177 -0.24 3.22 6.43
N VAL A 178 1.07 3.32 6.63
CA VAL A 178 2.12 2.49 6.00
C VAL A 178 2.84 1.69 7.07
N LEU A 179 2.87 0.37 6.91
CA LEU A 179 3.51 -0.56 7.84
C LEU A 179 4.58 -1.37 7.13
N GLY A 180 5.68 -1.66 7.82
CA GLY A 180 6.79 -2.42 7.26
C GLY A 180 7.92 -2.62 8.27
N GLU A 181 8.82 -3.56 7.96
CA GLU A 181 9.95 -3.89 8.84
C GLU A 181 11.15 -2.96 8.60
N GLU A 182 11.39 -2.58 7.36
CA GLU A 182 12.52 -1.75 6.93
C GLU A 182 12.10 -0.31 6.67
N ARG A 183 12.81 0.64 7.30
CA ARG A 183 12.51 2.08 7.20
C ARG A 183 12.54 2.58 5.76
N ALA A 184 13.53 2.15 4.97
CA ALA A 184 13.69 2.61 3.59
C ALA A 184 12.51 2.19 2.70
N ASP A 185 11.95 0.99 2.91
CA ASP A 185 10.81 0.49 2.16
C ASP A 185 9.52 1.22 2.54
N VAL A 186 9.33 1.47 3.84
CA VAL A 186 8.21 2.31 4.33
C VAL A 186 8.28 3.71 3.74
N GLU A 187 9.46 4.36 3.74
CA GLU A 187 9.63 5.72 3.21
C GLU A 187 9.30 5.81 1.71
N ILE A 188 9.65 4.78 0.91
CA ILE A 188 9.25 4.69 -0.50
C ILE A 188 7.72 4.64 -0.64
N VAL A 189 7.04 3.83 0.17
CA VAL A 189 5.57 3.72 0.12
C VAL A 189 4.88 4.98 0.64
N GLN A 190 5.45 5.65 1.65
CA GLN A 190 4.96 6.96 2.11
C GLN A 190 5.08 8.01 1.01
N ALA A 191 6.22 8.05 0.30
CA ALA A 191 6.43 8.94 -0.83
C ALA A 191 5.43 8.65 -1.96
N LEU A 192 5.20 7.37 -2.25
CA LEU A 192 4.22 6.93 -3.26
C LEU A 192 2.80 7.37 -2.90
N ALA A 193 2.39 7.23 -1.64
CA ALA A 193 1.09 7.75 -1.17
C ALA A 193 0.99 9.28 -1.35
N GLY A 194 2.06 10.01 -1.05
CA GLY A 194 2.15 11.46 -1.24
C GLY A 194 2.13 11.92 -2.71
N ARG A 195 2.22 11.02 -3.69
CA ARG A 195 2.00 11.35 -5.10
C ARG A 195 0.53 11.70 -5.39
N ILE A 196 -0.40 11.20 -4.57
CA ILE A 196 -1.83 11.48 -4.73
C ILE A 196 -2.17 12.77 -3.98
N PRO A 197 -2.66 13.83 -4.66
CA PRO A 197 -2.93 15.12 -4.02
C PRO A 197 -3.84 15.01 -2.79
N GLY A 198 -3.50 15.72 -1.72
CA GLY A 198 -4.18 15.67 -0.42
C GLY A 198 -3.74 14.53 0.52
N MET A 199 -3.14 13.46 -0.01
CA MET A 199 -2.72 12.33 0.82
C MET A 199 -1.37 12.57 1.49
N ARG A 200 -1.21 12.04 2.71
CA ARG A 200 0.12 11.87 3.35
C ARG A 200 0.35 10.39 3.63
N GLY A 201 1.56 9.89 3.40
CA GLY A 201 1.98 8.59 3.88
C GLY A 201 2.47 8.68 5.34
N ILE A 202 1.85 7.95 6.25
CA ILE A 202 2.19 7.96 7.68
C ILE A 202 2.71 6.60 8.10
N PHE A 203 3.91 6.52 8.64
CA PHE A 203 4.41 5.31 9.28
C PHE A 203 3.50 4.92 10.46
N ALA A 204 2.93 3.73 10.38
CA ALA A 204 1.98 3.20 11.35
C ALA A 204 2.50 1.97 12.10
N GLY A 205 3.82 1.72 12.03
CA GLY A 205 4.49 0.66 12.78
C GLY A 205 4.99 -0.50 11.93
N ARG A 206 5.41 -1.56 12.61
CA ARG A 206 5.91 -2.80 11.99
C ARG A 206 4.76 -3.64 11.41
N LEU A 207 5.08 -4.59 10.54
CA LEU A 207 4.10 -5.39 9.81
C LEU A 207 3.21 -6.22 10.75
N ARG A 208 3.71 -6.62 11.93
CA ARG A 208 2.92 -7.25 13.00
C ARG A 208 1.71 -6.45 13.50
N GLY A 209 1.61 -5.17 13.12
CA GLY A 209 0.48 -4.30 13.41
C GLY A 209 -0.51 -4.15 12.27
N ALA A 210 -0.34 -4.89 11.16
CA ALA A 210 -1.19 -4.73 9.97
C ALA A 210 -2.63 -5.18 10.23
N HIS A 211 -2.85 -6.22 11.04
CA HIS A 211 -4.19 -6.77 11.27
C HIS A 211 -5.20 -5.72 11.73
N GLN A 212 -4.85 -4.86 12.69
CA GLN A 212 -5.77 -3.81 13.18
C GLN A 212 -6.03 -2.73 12.13
N VAL A 213 -5.08 -2.46 11.23
CA VAL A 213 -5.23 -1.49 10.14
C VAL A 213 -6.12 -2.05 9.04
N GLU A 214 -5.93 -3.32 8.65
CA GLU A 214 -6.81 -4.05 7.73
C GLU A 214 -8.24 -4.14 8.30
N SER A 215 -8.36 -4.44 9.59
CA SER A 215 -9.64 -4.60 10.30
C SER A 215 -10.41 -3.29 10.46
N LEU A 216 -9.70 -2.15 10.56
CA LEU A 216 -10.30 -0.82 10.69
C LEU A 216 -11.26 -0.51 9.53
N VAL A 217 -11.05 -1.13 8.36
CA VAL A 217 -11.91 -0.97 7.19
C VAL A 217 -13.34 -1.42 7.47
N ALA A 218 -13.55 -2.45 8.29
CA ALA A 218 -14.90 -2.84 8.71
C ALA A 218 -15.61 -1.73 9.50
N ASN A 219 -14.87 -0.99 10.35
CA ASN A 219 -15.40 0.17 11.06
C ASN A 219 -15.71 1.32 10.10
N LEU A 220 -14.82 1.62 9.15
CA LEU A 220 -15.05 2.66 8.15
C LEU A 220 -16.27 2.35 7.28
N ILE A 221 -16.48 1.09 6.88
CA ILE A 221 -17.71 0.67 6.19
C ILE A 221 -18.94 0.93 7.06
N SER A 222 -18.86 0.66 8.36
CA SER A 222 -19.94 0.92 9.31
C SER A 222 -20.24 2.43 9.45
N VAL A 223 -19.19 3.26 9.51
CA VAL A 223 -19.29 4.73 9.50
C VAL A 223 -19.96 5.19 8.20
N ASN A 224 -19.46 4.75 7.05
CA ASN A 224 -20.00 5.11 5.73
C ASN A 224 -21.49 4.77 5.60
N ARG A 225 -21.90 3.59 6.08
CA ARG A 225 -23.31 3.18 6.06
C ARG A 225 -24.19 4.07 6.94
N ARG A 226 -23.70 4.44 8.13
CA ARG A 226 -24.43 5.27 9.10
C ARG A 226 -24.55 6.72 8.63
N TYR A 227 -23.43 7.31 8.23
CA TYR A 227 -23.32 8.73 7.94
C TYR A 227 -23.47 9.07 6.45
N LYS A 228 -23.65 8.07 5.58
CA LYS A 228 -23.76 8.25 4.12
C LYS A 228 -22.53 8.98 3.54
N ALA A 229 -21.35 8.49 3.92
CA ALA A 229 -20.08 9.16 3.68
C ALA A 229 -19.05 8.26 2.99
N HIS A 230 -17.92 8.87 2.63
CA HIS A 230 -16.68 8.20 2.24
C HIS A 230 -15.59 8.59 3.26
N ALA A 231 -15.67 8.02 4.46
CA ALA A 231 -14.81 8.36 5.58
C ALA A 231 -13.34 7.99 5.31
N GLY A 232 -12.46 8.96 5.53
CA GLY A 232 -11.01 8.79 5.61
C GLY A 232 -10.51 8.92 7.06
N LEU A 233 -9.20 9.05 7.21
CA LEU A 233 -8.52 9.13 8.51
C LEU A 233 -7.43 10.20 8.48
N ARG A 234 -7.20 10.85 9.63
CA ARG A 234 -6.03 11.71 9.85
C ARG A 234 -5.40 11.35 11.20
N VAL A 235 -4.08 11.22 11.22
CA VAL A 235 -3.25 11.18 12.43
C VAL A 235 -2.93 12.62 12.78
N THR A 236 -3.27 13.02 14.01
CA THR A 236 -3.03 14.37 14.52
C THR A 236 -1.71 14.45 15.26
N ASP A 237 -1.15 15.66 15.40
CA ASP A 237 0.13 15.95 16.07
C ASP A 237 1.38 15.43 15.34
N VAL A 238 1.25 15.11 14.04
CA VAL A 238 2.35 14.71 13.15
C VAL A 238 2.36 15.53 11.87
#